data_AF-A0A0D6TLM4-F1
#
_entry.id   AF-A0A0D6TLM4-F1
#
_cell.length_a   1.000
_cell.length_b   1.000
_cell.length_c   1.000
_cell.angle_alpha   90.00
_cell.angle_beta   90.00
_cell.angle_gamma   90.00
#
_symmetry.space_group_name_H-M   'P 1'
#
loop_
_entity.id
_entity.type
_entity.pdbx_description
1 polymer ?
#
loop_
_entity_poly.entity_id
_entity_poly.type
_entity_poly.pdbx_seq_one_letter_code
_entity_poly.pdbx_strand_id
1 'polypeptide(L)'
;MVRGIIIFVVFSIFINCTTIHNKKQFTLLNHEEKNIKLKTNGYYYSVYNRDSISTKNSGKGIYMKILLNNNTFHNVGNGYGDDCGKIIELDCEIKKSEKMLYEYQKYTEKRKRGKNYDIWDWGKFSTKNDTIKLQWFYNKFGQYYLIEEIGEIIDSTSFKLVRGIDYGEKTSWNMDRVYIFKPFDVEKMYEKTPLFNEIIDTK
;
A
#
# COMPACT_ATOMS: atom_id res chain seq x y z
N MET A 1 -13.12 52.14 8.81
CA MET A 1 -13.38 50.69 8.98
C MET A 1 -13.04 49.93 7.68
N VAL A 2 -11.79 50.04 7.21
CA VAL A 2 -11.34 49.43 5.92
C VAL A 2 -9.94 48.81 6.06
N ARG A 3 -9.14 49.26 7.03
CA ARG A 3 -7.79 48.72 7.30
C ARG A 3 -7.78 47.33 7.97
N GLY A 4 -8.85 46.91 8.64
CA GLY A 4 -8.93 45.60 9.30
C GLY A 4 -9.28 44.43 8.37
N ILE A 5 -9.95 44.71 7.24
CA ILE A 5 -10.44 43.67 6.33
C ILE A 5 -9.32 43.15 5.42
N ILE A 6 -8.38 44.02 5.03
CA ILE A 6 -7.26 43.65 4.13
C ILE A 6 -6.29 42.68 4.83
N ILE A 7 -6.06 42.82 6.14
CA ILE A 7 -5.15 41.93 6.89
C ILE A 7 -5.72 40.52 7.02
N PHE A 8 -7.04 40.39 7.20
CA PHE A 8 -7.71 39.08 7.30
C PHE A 8 -7.74 38.34 5.95
N VAL A 9 -7.91 39.07 4.85
CA VAL A 9 -7.87 38.48 3.49
C VAL A 9 -6.45 38.06 3.10
N VAL A 10 -5.41 38.83 3.46
CA VAL A 10 -4.02 38.46 3.17
C VAL A 10 -3.55 37.26 4.00
N PHE A 11 -3.95 37.15 5.28
CA PHE A 11 -3.65 35.95 6.09
C PHE A 11 -4.37 34.70 5.58
N SER A 12 -5.57 34.85 4.99
CA SER A 12 -6.36 33.73 4.48
C SER A 12 -5.81 33.14 3.17
N ILE A 13 -4.99 33.89 2.43
CA ILE A 13 -4.37 33.43 1.16
C ILE A 13 -3.13 32.54 1.41
N PHE A 14 -2.55 32.57 2.61
CA PHE A 14 -1.37 31.74 2.95
C PHE A 14 -1.70 30.35 3.53
N ILE A 15 -2.97 30.00 3.73
CA ILE A 15 -3.33 28.85 4.60
C ILE A 15 -3.65 27.54 3.86
N ASN A 16 -3.79 27.49 2.52
CA ASN A 16 -4.19 26.22 1.86
C ASN A 16 -3.28 25.66 0.76
N CYS A 17 -2.06 26.16 0.62
CA CYS A 17 -1.00 25.38 -0.03
C CYS A 17 -0.26 24.56 1.03
N THR A 18 -0.85 23.44 1.47
CA THR A 18 -0.06 22.41 2.15
C THR A 18 0.99 21.91 1.16
N THR A 19 2.21 22.45 1.28
CA THR A 19 3.30 22.09 0.39
C THR A 19 3.65 20.62 0.65
N ILE A 20 3.46 19.77 -0.34
CA ILE A 20 3.90 18.37 -0.24
C ILE A 20 5.42 18.37 -0.34
N HIS A 21 6.08 18.13 0.79
CA HIS A 21 7.54 18.03 0.87
C HIS A 21 8.00 16.62 0.50
N ASN A 22 9.16 16.50 -0.16
CA ASN A 22 9.74 15.19 -0.44
C ASN A 22 10.03 14.45 0.86
N LYS A 23 9.31 13.35 1.12
CA LYS A 23 9.57 12.46 2.25
C LYS A 23 10.39 11.27 1.78
N LYS A 24 11.54 11.10 2.45
CA LYS A 24 12.56 10.07 2.21
C LYS A 24 12.67 9.11 3.39
N GLN A 25 11.66 9.05 4.25
CA GLN A 25 11.62 8.16 5.40
C GLN A 25 10.16 7.88 5.73
N PHE A 26 9.89 6.72 6.35
CA PHE A 26 8.58 6.49 6.94
C PHE A 26 8.31 7.56 8.00
N THR A 27 7.10 8.10 7.99
CA THR A 27 6.65 9.07 9.00
C THR A 27 5.59 8.48 9.93
N LEU A 28 5.21 7.22 9.70
CA LEU A 28 4.41 6.47 10.65
C LEU A 28 5.26 6.14 11.88
N LEU A 29 4.87 6.73 13.00
CA LEU A 29 5.31 6.29 14.32
C LEU A 29 4.58 4.98 14.65
N ASN A 30 5.26 4.08 15.36
CA ASN A 30 4.65 2.87 15.91
C ASN A 30 3.65 3.29 17.01
N HIS A 31 2.44 3.66 16.61
CA HIS A 31 1.35 3.96 17.53
C HIS A 31 0.20 3.01 17.23
N GLU A 32 -0.03 2.08 18.15
CA GLU A 32 -1.30 1.37 18.27
C GLU A 32 -2.20 2.22 19.17
N GLU A 33 -3.23 2.84 18.62
CA GLU A 33 -4.36 3.32 19.43
C GLU A 33 -5.59 2.45 19.14
N LYS A 34 -6.15 1.92 20.22
CA LYS A 34 -7.39 1.13 20.27
C LYS A 34 -8.49 1.87 19.51
N ASN A 35 -9.03 1.34 18.41
CA ASN A 35 -10.45 1.54 18.09
C ASN A 35 -11.01 0.39 17.23
N ILE A 36 -10.33 -0.09 16.18
CA ILE A 36 -10.67 -1.37 15.51
C ILE A 36 -9.38 -2.05 15.04
N LYS A 37 -9.11 -3.27 15.53
CA LYS A 37 -7.95 -4.05 15.10
C LYS A 37 -8.31 -4.86 13.85
N LEU A 38 -7.78 -4.45 12.71
CA LEU A 38 -7.83 -5.22 11.47
C LEU A 38 -7.21 -6.61 11.69
N LYS A 39 -7.79 -7.65 11.09
CA LYS A 39 -7.21 -8.99 11.12
C LYS A 39 -5.86 -9.03 10.39
N THR A 40 -4.91 -9.78 10.95
CA THR A 40 -3.53 -9.92 10.43
C THR A 40 -3.13 -11.39 10.21
N ASN A 41 -4.09 -12.31 10.20
CA ASN A 41 -3.91 -13.75 9.99
C ASN A 41 -4.45 -14.20 8.61
N GLY A 42 -4.15 -13.42 7.59
CA GLY A 42 -4.63 -13.62 6.24
C GLY A 42 -4.21 -12.47 5.33
N TYR A 43 -4.94 -12.29 4.24
CA TYR A 43 -4.73 -11.20 3.31
C TYR A 43 -6.01 -10.42 3.07
N TYR A 44 -5.85 -9.21 2.57
CA TYR A 44 -6.91 -8.37 2.05
C TYR A 44 -6.81 -8.31 0.54
N TYR A 45 -7.95 -8.33 -0.16
CA TYR A 45 -7.97 -8.15 -1.60
C TYR A 45 -9.00 -7.12 -2.03
N SER A 46 -8.69 -6.39 -3.10
CA SER A 46 -9.58 -5.43 -3.75
C SER A 46 -9.74 -5.80 -5.21
N VAL A 47 -10.96 -5.86 -5.72
CA VAL A 47 -11.25 -6.30 -7.10
C VAL A 47 -11.24 -5.11 -8.05
N TYR A 48 -10.64 -5.28 -9.23
CA TYR A 48 -10.71 -4.34 -10.33
C TYR A 48 -11.06 -5.06 -11.64
N ASN A 49 -11.59 -4.31 -12.61
CA ASN A 49 -11.82 -4.85 -13.94
C ASN A 49 -10.52 -4.81 -14.73
N ARG A 50 -10.09 -5.96 -15.25
CA ARG A 50 -8.94 -6.07 -16.14
C ARG A 50 -9.44 -6.01 -17.58
N ASP A 51 -8.88 -5.09 -18.35
CA ASP A 51 -9.03 -5.06 -19.80
C ASP A 51 -7.66 -4.74 -20.41
N SER A 52 -6.92 -5.79 -20.79
CA SER A 52 -5.57 -5.67 -21.30
C SER A 52 -5.55 -5.95 -22.79
N ILE A 53 -5.44 -4.88 -23.58
CA ILE A 53 -5.28 -4.95 -25.04
C ILE A 53 -4.03 -5.76 -25.42
N SER A 54 -2.94 -5.62 -24.65
CA SER A 54 -1.66 -6.28 -24.95
C SER A 54 -1.66 -7.79 -24.69
N THR A 55 -2.34 -8.25 -23.64
CA THR A 55 -2.42 -9.69 -23.31
C THR A 55 -3.66 -10.36 -23.88
N LYS A 56 -4.61 -9.60 -24.44
CA LYS A 56 -5.94 -10.06 -24.86
C LYS A 56 -6.74 -10.74 -23.73
N ASN A 57 -6.38 -10.46 -22.49
CA ASN A 57 -7.06 -10.96 -21.31
C ASN A 57 -7.97 -9.86 -20.75
N SER A 58 -9.22 -10.22 -20.49
CA SER A 58 -10.24 -9.39 -19.86
C SER A 58 -10.81 -10.08 -18.62
N GLY A 59 -11.66 -9.39 -17.85
CA GLY A 59 -12.33 -9.97 -16.69
C GLY A 59 -11.94 -9.27 -15.39
N LYS A 60 -11.54 -10.04 -14.37
CA LYS A 60 -11.24 -9.55 -13.02
C LYS A 60 -9.75 -9.63 -12.71
N GLY A 61 -9.26 -8.64 -11.99
CA GLY A 61 -7.98 -8.68 -11.29
C GLY A 61 -8.18 -8.34 -9.82
N ILE A 62 -7.20 -8.66 -8.98
CA ILE A 62 -7.22 -8.26 -7.58
C ILE A 62 -5.95 -7.49 -7.21
N TYR A 63 -6.04 -6.52 -6.31
CA TYR A 63 -4.88 -6.05 -5.54
C TYR A 63 -4.85 -6.85 -4.24
N MET A 64 -3.75 -7.52 -3.92
CA MET A 64 -3.63 -8.32 -2.70
C MET A 64 -2.62 -7.66 -1.74
N LYS A 65 -3.00 -7.53 -0.46
CA LYS A 65 -2.20 -6.94 0.61
C LYS A 65 -2.20 -7.83 1.84
N ILE A 66 -1.06 -7.99 2.48
CA ILE A 66 -0.92 -8.69 3.76
C ILE A 66 -0.60 -7.67 4.82
N LEU A 67 -1.43 -7.57 5.86
CA LEU A 67 -1.16 -6.73 7.03
C LEU A 67 -0.62 -7.65 8.14
N LEU A 68 0.55 -7.33 8.67
CA LEU A 68 1.21 -8.09 9.75
C LEU A 68 1.03 -7.39 11.10
N ASN A 69 1.07 -8.16 12.19
CA ASN A 69 0.86 -7.63 13.55
C ASN A 69 1.97 -6.69 14.03
N ASN A 70 3.09 -6.61 13.31
CA ASN A 70 4.22 -5.72 13.57
C ASN A 70 4.11 -4.37 12.84
N ASN A 71 2.90 -4.00 12.39
CA ASN A 71 2.61 -2.76 11.65
C ASN A 71 3.32 -2.65 10.30
N THR A 72 3.66 -3.78 9.69
CA THR A 72 4.22 -3.85 8.33
C THR A 72 3.20 -4.46 7.39
N PHE A 73 3.30 -4.11 6.11
CA PHE A 73 2.49 -4.75 5.09
C PHE A 73 3.31 -5.11 3.87
N HIS A 74 2.77 -6.05 3.09
CA HIS A 74 3.32 -6.47 1.82
C HIS A 74 2.23 -6.43 0.74
N ASN A 75 2.51 -5.79 -0.39
CA ASN A 75 1.71 -5.91 -1.60
C ASN A 75 2.12 -7.22 -2.30
N VAL A 76 1.20 -8.15 -2.46
CA VAL A 76 1.48 -9.36 -3.24
C VAL A 76 1.29 -8.98 -4.71
N GLY A 77 2.33 -9.19 -5.51
CA GLY A 77 2.23 -9.01 -6.95
C GLY A 77 1.15 -9.91 -7.56
N ASN A 78 0.59 -9.49 -8.67
CA ASN A 78 -0.37 -10.29 -9.42
C ASN A 78 0.20 -10.50 -10.81
N GLY A 79 0.36 -11.74 -11.25
CA GLY A 79 1.01 -12.01 -12.51
C GLY A 79 0.82 -13.44 -12.96
N TYR A 80 -0.33 -13.71 -13.58
CA TYR A 80 -0.55 -14.96 -14.30
C TYR A 80 -1.35 -14.61 -15.54
N GLY A 81 -0.67 -14.59 -16.70
CA GLY A 81 -1.24 -14.21 -18.00
C GLY A 81 -2.39 -15.12 -18.42
N ASP A 82 -2.12 -16.11 -19.27
CA ASP A 82 -3.17 -16.91 -19.94
C ASP A 82 -3.68 -18.10 -19.09
N ASP A 83 -3.12 -18.27 -17.90
CA ASP A 83 -3.36 -19.38 -16.96
C ASP A 83 -4.80 -19.44 -16.40
N CYS A 84 -5.56 -18.36 -16.55
CA CYS A 84 -6.98 -18.27 -16.20
C CYS A 84 -7.88 -18.18 -17.44
N GLY A 85 -7.34 -18.45 -18.63
CA GLY A 85 -8.01 -18.21 -19.90
C GLY A 85 -8.09 -16.71 -20.25
N LYS A 86 -8.75 -16.41 -21.37
CA LYS A 86 -8.89 -15.04 -21.89
C LYS A 86 -9.86 -14.17 -21.09
N ILE A 87 -10.85 -14.78 -20.45
CA ILE A 87 -11.79 -14.11 -19.54
C ILE A 87 -11.48 -14.63 -18.14
N ILE A 88 -10.84 -13.78 -17.34
CA ILE A 88 -10.35 -14.13 -16.01
C ILE A 88 -11.49 -13.97 -15.00
N GLU A 89 -11.96 -15.10 -14.50
CA GLU A 89 -12.89 -15.16 -13.38
C GLU A 89 -12.20 -14.84 -12.05
N LEU A 90 -12.92 -14.18 -11.14
CA LEU A 90 -12.40 -13.74 -9.85
C LEU A 90 -11.83 -14.91 -9.02
N ASP A 91 -12.52 -16.04 -9.00
CA ASP A 91 -12.08 -17.23 -8.26
C ASP A 91 -10.75 -17.79 -8.79
N CYS A 92 -10.51 -17.69 -10.10
CA CYS A 92 -9.23 -18.11 -10.69
C CYS A 92 -8.11 -17.17 -10.26
N GLU A 93 -8.33 -15.86 -10.37
CA GLU A 93 -7.34 -14.85 -9.95
C GLU A 93 -6.99 -15.00 -8.46
N ILE A 94 -7.99 -15.19 -7.59
CA ILE A 94 -7.77 -15.42 -6.15
C ILE A 94 -6.92 -16.66 -5.91
N LYS A 95 -7.28 -17.82 -6.48
CA LYS A 95 -6.53 -19.08 -6.30
C LYS A 95 -5.08 -18.95 -6.79
N LYS A 96 -4.86 -18.22 -7.88
CA LYS A 96 -3.53 -18.02 -8.45
C LYS A 96 -2.69 -17.07 -7.60
N SER A 97 -3.23 -15.96 -7.13
CA SER A 97 -2.52 -15.07 -6.21
C SER A 97 -2.20 -15.76 -4.87
N GLU A 98 -3.10 -16.61 -4.37
CA GLU A 98 -2.84 -17.46 -3.19
C GLU A 98 -1.68 -18.44 -3.42
N LYS A 99 -1.63 -19.06 -4.61
CA LYS A 99 -0.50 -19.92 -4.99
C LYS A 99 0.80 -19.12 -5.04
N MET A 100 0.80 -17.91 -5.60
CA MET A 100 1.98 -17.04 -5.63
C MET A 100 2.48 -16.72 -4.23
N LEU A 101 1.56 -16.34 -3.34
CA LEU A 101 1.87 -16.03 -1.96
C LEU A 101 2.46 -17.25 -1.26
N TYR A 102 1.87 -18.43 -1.46
CA TYR A 102 2.39 -19.67 -0.91
C TYR A 102 3.82 -19.99 -1.38
N GLU A 103 4.08 -19.82 -2.68
CA GLU A 103 5.42 -20.02 -3.27
C GLU A 103 6.42 -18.98 -2.76
N TYR A 104 6.02 -17.72 -2.65
CA TYR A 104 6.84 -16.65 -2.08
C TYR A 104 7.24 -16.95 -0.63
N GLN A 105 6.29 -17.41 0.19
CA GLN A 105 6.55 -17.82 1.57
C GLN A 105 7.52 -19.00 1.67
N LYS A 106 7.50 -19.92 0.69
CA LYS A 106 8.41 -21.06 0.63
C LYS A 106 9.79 -20.74 0.08
N TYR A 107 9.93 -19.67 -0.69
CA TYR A 107 11.18 -19.34 -1.37
C TYR A 107 12.26 -18.98 -0.34
N THR A 108 13.28 -19.83 -0.18
CA THR A 108 14.34 -19.67 0.84
C THR A 108 15.63 -19.08 0.30
N GLU A 109 15.77 -18.88 -1.01
CA GLU A 109 17.01 -18.38 -1.58
C GLU A 109 17.31 -16.95 -1.10
N LYS A 110 18.39 -16.83 -0.32
CA LYS A 110 19.13 -15.60 -0.11
C LYS A 110 19.79 -15.20 -1.44
N ARG A 111 19.04 -14.66 -2.40
CA ARG A 111 19.71 -13.88 -3.43
C ARG A 111 20.45 -12.76 -2.70
N LYS A 112 21.76 -12.65 -2.91
CA LYS A 112 22.55 -11.47 -2.50
C LYS A 112 22.06 -10.28 -3.32
N ARG A 113 20.85 -9.78 -3.03
CA ARG A 113 20.29 -8.58 -3.66
C ARG A 113 20.83 -7.39 -2.89
N GLY A 114 21.12 -6.31 -3.60
CA GLY A 114 21.62 -5.09 -2.96
C GLY A 114 20.63 -4.58 -1.89
N LYS A 115 21.13 -3.86 -0.88
CA LYS A 115 20.38 -3.42 0.31
C LYS A 115 19.00 -2.80 0.03
N ASN A 116 18.81 -2.21 -1.15
CA ASN A 116 17.61 -1.45 -1.48
C ASN A 116 16.47 -2.27 -2.13
N TYR A 117 16.72 -3.50 -2.59
CA TYR A 117 15.68 -4.35 -3.21
C TYR A 117 14.76 -4.99 -2.17
N ASP A 118 15.20 -5.11 -0.93
CA ASP A 118 14.50 -5.87 0.11
C ASP A 118 13.22 -5.16 0.59
N ILE A 119 13.07 -3.87 0.31
CA ILE A 119 11.85 -3.09 0.65
C ILE A 119 10.81 -3.04 -0.47
N TRP A 120 11.07 -3.64 -1.63
CA TRP A 120 10.11 -3.64 -2.74
C TRP A 120 8.82 -4.33 -2.31
N ASP A 121 7.70 -3.70 -2.64
CA ASP A 121 6.35 -4.14 -2.25
C ASP A 121 6.08 -4.18 -0.74
N TRP A 122 7.06 -3.82 0.10
CA TRP A 122 6.90 -3.72 1.55
C TRP A 122 6.63 -2.29 1.99
N GLY A 123 5.91 -2.16 3.10
CA GLY A 123 5.61 -0.88 3.71
C GLY A 123 5.24 -1.00 5.17
N LYS A 124 4.88 0.15 5.75
CA LYS A 124 4.35 0.26 7.11
C LYS A 124 2.91 0.72 7.07
N PHE A 125 2.12 0.27 8.03
CA PHE A 125 0.77 0.75 8.20
C PHE A 125 0.51 1.17 9.65
N SER A 126 -0.46 2.04 9.84
CA SER A 126 -0.99 2.35 11.16
C SER A 126 -2.49 2.50 11.09
N THR A 127 -3.14 2.28 12.23
CA THR A 127 -4.57 2.48 12.41
C THR A 127 -4.80 3.46 13.56
N LYS A 128 -5.65 4.46 13.35
CA LYS A 128 -6.02 5.45 14.37
C LYS A 128 -7.37 6.06 14.00
N ASN A 129 -8.30 6.14 14.95
CA ASN A 129 -9.63 6.74 14.76
C ASN A 129 -10.32 6.25 13.47
N ASP A 130 -10.48 4.93 13.34
CA ASP A 130 -11.09 4.26 12.19
C ASP A 130 -10.46 4.62 10.82
N THR A 131 -9.23 5.13 10.85
CA THR A 131 -8.44 5.45 9.67
C THR A 131 -7.31 4.45 9.56
N ILE A 132 -7.04 3.94 8.36
CA ILE A 132 -5.80 3.23 8.02
C ILE A 132 -4.91 4.16 7.20
N LYS A 133 -3.62 4.18 7.54
CA LYS A 133 -2.58 4.81 6.71
C LYS A 133 -1.57 3.75 6.30
N LEU A 134 -1.26 3.69 5.02
CA LEU A 134 -0.27 2.80 4.42
C LEU A 134 0.85 3.68 3.85
N GLN A 135 2.10 3.36 4.16
CA GLN A 135 3.26 4.01 3.59
C GLN A 135 4.19 2.98 2.97
N TRP A 136 4.67 3.23 1.76
CA TRP A 136 5.63 2.38 1.06
C TRP A 136 6.50 3.22 0.13
N PHE A 137 7.64 2.68 -0.28
CA PHE A 137 8.54 3.34 -1.20
C PHE A 137 8.47 2.75 -2.60
N TYR A 138 8.54 3.60 -3.62
CA TYR A 138 8.82 3.17 -4.98
C TYR A 138 10.19 3.69 -5.42
N ASN A 139 10.83 2.94 -6.33
CA ASN A 139 12.08 3.35 -6.95
C ASN A 139 11.81 4.05 -8.28
N LYS A 140 12.37 5.24 -8.46
CA LYS A 140 12.44 5.94 -9.74
C LYS A 140 13.89 6.32 -10.00
N PHE A 141 14.50 5.68 -11.00
CA PHE A 141 15.90 5.88 -11.41
C PHE A 141 16.92 5.77 -10.26
N GLY A 142 16.75 4.79 -9.36
CA GLY A 142 17.65 4.59 -8.22
C GLY A 142 17.32 5.42 -6.98
N GLN A 143 16.40 6.38 -7.08
CA GLN A 143 15.91 7.18 -5.94
C GLN A 143 14.61 6.62 -5.40
N TYR A 144 14.48 6.59 -4.07
CA TYR A 144 13.28 6.10 -3.39
C TYR A 144 12.38 7.24 -2.94
N TYR A 145 11.10 7.12 -3.25
CA TYR A 145 10.07 8.12 -2.97
C TYR A 145 8.93 7.49 -2.19
N LEU A 146 8.44 8.22 -1.18
CA LEU A 146 7.36 7.75 -0.32
C LEU A 146 6.00 7.94 -1.01
N ILE A 147 5.18 6.89 -0.98
CA ILE A 147 3.73 6.96 -1.18
C ILE A 147 3.05 6.83 0.17
N GLU A 148 1.97 7.59 0.36
CA GLU A 148 1.03 7.38 1.45
C GLU A 148 -0.39 7.16 0.89
N GLU A 149 -1.00 6.03 1.24
CA GLU A 149 -2.41 5.75 0.97
C GLU A 149 -3.19 5.85 2.28
N ILE A 150 -4.34 6.52 2.24
CA ILE A 150 -5.20 6.77 3.40
C ILE A 150 -6.58 6.19 3.11
N GLY A 151 -7.15 5.53 4.11
CA GLY A 151 -8.43 4.89 4.02
C GLY A 151 -9.22 4.89 5.32
N GLU A 152 -10.47 4.45 5.21
CA GLU A 152 -11.42 4.29 6.30
C GLU A 152 -11.57 2.80 6.62
N ILE A 153 -11.52 2.45 7.90
CA ILE A 153 -11.78 1.10 8.40
C ILE A 153 -13.30 0.94 8.50
N ILE A 154 -13.84 -0.05 7.80
CA ILE A 154 -15.27 -0.34 7.82
C ILE A 154 -15.58 -1.28 8.99
N ASP A 155 -14.79 -2.34 9.12
CA ASP A 155 -14.84 -3.28 10.24
C ASP A 155 -13.49 -4.02 10.38
N SER A 156 -13.40 -5.01 11.29
CA SER A 156 -12.17 -5.79 11.50
C SER A 156 -11.69 -6.59 10.27
N THR A 157 -12.54 -6.74 9.25
CA THR A 157 -12.33 -7.54 8.05
C THR A 157 -12.33 -6.72 6.76
N SER A 158 -12.50 -5.41 6.83
CA SER A 158 -12.56 -4.58 5.63
C SER A 158 -12.18 -3.12 5.88
N PHE A 159 -11.58 -2.51 4.85
CA PHE A 159 -11.26 -1.10 4.81
C PHE A 159 -11.36 -0.58 3.38
N LYS A 160 -11.53 0.72 3.21
CA LYS A 160 -11.59 1.39 1.91
C LYS A 160 -10.49 2.43 1.81
N LEU A 161 -9.59 2.29 0.85
CA LEU A 161 -8.66 3.36 0.52
C LEU A 161 -9.38 4.43 -0.29
N VAL A 162 -9.21 5.69 0.11
CA VAL A 162 -9.92 6.85 -0.46
C VAL A 162 -8.99 7.89 -1.08
N ARG A 163 -7.73 7.96 -0.61
CA ARG A 163 -6.77 8.97 -1.05
C ARG A 163 -5.35 8.43 -1.12
N GLY A 164 -4.61 8.84 -2.14
CA GLY A 164 -3.17 8.60 -2.26
C GLY A 164 -2.39 9.90 -2.38
N ILE A 165 -1.16 9.89 -1.87
CA ILE A 165 -0.21 11.00 -1.95
C ILE A 165 1.12 10.44 -2.44
N ASP A 166 1.66 11.04 -3.50
CA ASP A 166 3.02 10.80 -3.98
C ASP A 166 3.89 11.97 -3.55
N TYR A 167 4.78 11.72 -2.59
CA TYR A 167 5.67 12.75 -2.08
C TYR A 167 6.84 13.06 -3.02
N GLY A 168 7.13 12.19 -4.00
CA GLY A 168 8.14 12.42 -5.03
C GLY A 168 7.65 13.33 -6.14
N GLU A 169 6.46 13.03 -6.68
CA GLU A 169 5.80 13.84 -7.71
C GLU A 169 5.04 15.05 -7.13
N LYS A 170 4.88 15.09 -5.80
CA LYS A 170 4.10 16.11 -5.08
C LYS A 170 2.65 16.18 -5.56
N THR A 171 2.06 15.02 -5.82
CA THR A 171 0.68 14.90 -6.30
C THR A 171 -0.16 14.12 -5.31
N SER A 172 -1.48 14.29 -5.41
CA SER A 172 -2.45 13.47 -4.69
C SER A 172 -3.58 13.07 -5.62
N TRP A 173 -4.16 11.91 -5.38
CA TRP A 173 -5.30 11.40 -6.14
C TRP A 173 -6.35 10.80 -5.21
N ASN A 174 -7.59 10.84 -5.68
CA ASN A 174 -8.68 10.10 -5.06
C ASN A 174 -8.70 8.68 -5.60
N MET A 175 -9.15 7.74 -4.78
CA MET A 175 -9.35 6.36 -5.17
C MET A 175 -10.60 5.82 -4.49
N ASP A 176 -11.14 4.74 -5.03
CA ASP A 176 -12.24 4.00 -4.40
C ASP A 176 -11.90 2.51 -4.45
N ARG A 177 -11.12 2.05 -3.47
CA ARG A 177 -10.65 0.67 -3.39
C ARG A 177 -11.03 0.05 -2.06
N VAL A 178 -12.08 -0.77 -2.09
CA VAL A 178 -12.52 -1.57 -0.95
C VAL A 178 -11.69 -2.85 -0.89
N TYR A 179 -11.11 -3.11 0.27
CA TYR A 179 -10.31 -4.29 0.59
C TYR A 179 -11.09 -5.19 1.54
N ILE A 180 -11.18 -6.48 1.20
CA ILE A 180 -11.92 -7.49 1.97
C ILE A 180 -10.95 -8.56 2.45
N PHE A 181 -11.06 -8.94 3.72
CA PHE A 181 -10.22 -9.95 4.36
C PHE A 181 -10.61 -11.37 3.92
N LYS A 182 -9.59 -12.20 3.68
CA LYS A 182 -9.71 -13.65 3.53
C LYS A 182 -8.64 -14.34 4.41
N PRO A 183 -9.03 -15.33 5.25
CA PRO A 183 -8.07 -16.10 6.03
C PRO A 183 -7.04 -16.81 5.15
N PHE A 184 -5.78 -16.77 5.55
CA PHE A 184 -4.68 -17.44 4.88
C PHE A 184 -3.49 -17.55 5.84
N ASP A 185 -2.73 -18.65 5.78
CA ASP A 185 -1.52 -18.78 6.59
C ASP A 185 -0.42 -17.86 6.05
N VAL A 186 -0.09 -16.85 6.85
CA VAL A 186 0.92 -15.82 6.54
C VAL A 186 2.08 -15.83 7.54
N GLU A 187 2.24 -16.88 8.37
CA GLU A 187 3.26 -16.90 9.42
C GLU A 187 4.68 -16.75 8.86
N LYS A 188 4.95 -17.33 7.70
CA LYS A 188 6.28 -17.23 7.07
C LYS A 188 6.59 -15.84 6.51
N MET A 189 5.60 -14.95 6.40
CA MET A 189 5.85 -13.56 5.98
C MET A 189 6.61 -12.77 7.04
N TYR A 190 6.51 -13.12 8.32
CA TYR A 190 7.29 -12.45 9.37
C TYR A 190 8.80 -12.61 9.16
N GLU A 191 9.24 -13.77 8.70
CA GLU A 191 10.64 -14.06 8.37
C GLU A 191 11.13 -13.32 7.11
N LYS A 192 10.19 -12.81 6.28
CA LYS A 192 10.47 -12.06 5.05
C LYS A 192 10.48 -10.54 5.25
N THR A 193 10.06 -10.06 6.42
CA THR A 193 9.94 -8.62 6.67
C THR A 193 11.33 -7.97 6.62
N PRO A 194 11.55 -6.94 5.78
CA PRO A 194 12.84 -6.28 5.67
C PRO A 194 13.13 -5.39 6.88
N LEU A 195 14.42 -5.13 7.12
CA LEU A 195 14.85 -4.11 8.07
C LEU A 195 14.72 -2.73 7.44
N PHE A 196 13.69 -1.98 7.82
CA PHE A 196 13.40 -0.64 7.28
C PHE A 196 14.40 0.45 7.71
N ASN A 197 15.34 0.16 8.61
CA ASN A 197 16.23 1.16 9.22
C ASN A 197 17.54 1.40 8.42
N GLU A 198 17.76 0.72 7.29
CA GLU A 198 19.02 0.82 6.51
C GLU A 198 18.92 1.60 5.19
N ILE A 199 17.82 2.28 4.91
CA ILE A 199 17.57 3.00 3.64
C ILE A 199 16.89 4.32 4.02
N ILE A 200 17.49 5.50 3.89
CA ILE A 200 17.97 6.12 2.65
C ILE A 200 19.33 6.79 2.88
N ASP A 201 20.42 6.12 2.45
CA ASP A 201 21.71 6.78 2.28
C ASP A 201 21.64 7.59 0.98
N THR A 202 21.38 8.90 1.10
CA THR A 202 21.51 9.84 -0.01
C THR A 202 22.98 10.12 -0.22
N LYS A 203 23.62 9.37 -1.13
CA LYS A 203 24.70 9.97 -1.93
C LYS A 203 24.09 10.79 -3.06
#